data_AF-A0A5S3VS58-F1
#
_entry.id   AF-A0A5S3VS58-F1
#
_cell.length_a   1.000
_cell.length_b   1.000
_cell.length_c   1.000
_cell.angle_alpha   90.00
_cell.angle_beta   90.00
_cell.angle_gamma   90.00
#
_symmetry.space_group_name_H-M   'P 1'
#
loop_
_entity.id
_entity.type
_entity.pdbx_description
1 polymer ?
#
loop_
_entity_poly.entity_id
_entity_poly.type
_entity_poly.pdbx_seq_one_letter_code
_entity_poly.pdbx_strand_id
1 'polypeptide(L)'
;ALQGAQQGPDNFAVARFLCAHAIMLALEGIPGVYIHSLTGTENDYERFNNTQHNRAINRHRWHWHDLEAKLADPHSHHQKVHRGMLNLLKIRGKQKAFHPNATQFTLHLGQEIFGFWRQSADRQQSIFCLFNISNQPQTLSLEDLNLVNTQPSCDML
;
A
#
# COMPACT_ATOMS: atom_id res chain seq x y z
N ALA A 1 12.68 -2.35 -6.44
CA ALA A 1 11.60 -2.20 -5.43
C ALA A 1 10.93 -3.52 -5.00
N LEU A 2 10.87 -4.56 -5.84
CA LEU A 2 10.04 -5.77 -5.57
C LEU A 2 10.79 -7.01 -5.03
N GLN A 3 12.12 -6.98 -4.90
CA GLN A 3 12.93 -8.14 -4.51
C GLN A 3 13.27 -8.24 -3.00
N GLY A 4 12.63 -7.43 -2.15
CA GLY A 4 13.02 -7.21 -0.75
C GLY A 4 12.58 -8.28 0.25
N ALA A 5 12.76 -9.57 -0.04
CA ALA A 5 12.53 -10.63 0.93
C ALA A 5 13.86 -11.06 1.58
N GLN A 6 13.93 -11.04 2.92
CA GLN A 6 15.16 -11.34 3.67
C GLN A 6 15.68 -12.77 3.43
N GLN A 7 14.79 -13.69 3.08
CA GLN A 7 15.11 -15.11 2.83
C GLN A 7 15.25 -15.44 1.33
N GLY A 8 15.35 -14.42 0.47
CA GLY A 8 15.38 -14.59 -0.99
C GLY A 8 13.99 -14.48 -1.65
N PRO A 9 13.90 -14.68 -2.97
CA PRO A 9 12.68 -14.42 -3.74
C PRO A 9 11.46 -15.19 -3.22
N ASP A 10 10.31 -14.53 -3.14
CA ASP A 10 9.03 -15.12 -2.78
C ASP A 10 7.89 -14.61 -3.67
N ASN A 11 6.70 -15.18 -3.48
CA ASN A 11 5.51 -14.82 -4.25
C ASN A 11 4.76 -13.61 -3.69
N PHE A 12 5.30 -12.94 -2.66
CA PHE A 12 4.63 -11.84 -1.96
C PHE A 12 5.08 -10.45 -2.42
N ALA A 13 6.01 -10.35 -3.37
CA ALA A 13 6.56 -9.07 -3.84
C ALA A 13 5.50 -7.99 -4.10
N VAL A 14 4.48 -8.29 -4.92
CA VAL A 14 3.39 -7.35 -5.24
C VAL A 14 2.49 -7.09 -4.03
N ALA A 15 2.12 -8.14 -3.28
CA ALA A 15 1.25 -8.01 -2.11
C ALA A 15 1.91 -7.15 -1.01
N ARG A 16 3.20 -7.38 -0.74
CA ARG A 16 4.02 -6.58 0.18
C ARG A 16 4.11 -5.13 -0.28
N PHE A 17 4.33 -4.91 -1.57
CA PHE A 17 4.40 -3.57 -2.14
C PHE A 17 3.08 -2.81 -1.95
N LEU A 18 1.96 -3.43 -2.28
CA LEU A 18 0.64 -2.83 -2.11
C LEU A 18 0.28 -2.65 -0.64
N CYS A 19 0.64 -3.59 0.25
CA CYS A 19 0.44 -3.47 1.69
C CYS A 19 1.17 -2.24 2.26
N ALA A 20 2.44 -2.05 1.92
CA ALA A 20 3.21 -0.88 2.35
C ALA A 20 2.57 0.45 1.87
N HIS A 21 2.05 0.48 0.64
CA HIS A 21 1.36 1.66 0.13
C HIS A 21 -0.02 1.84 0.72
N ALA A 22 -0.75 0.76 1.04
CA ALA A 22 -2.03 0.84 1.72
C ALA A 22 -1.86 1.43 3.14
N ILE A 23 -0.80 1.04 3.86
CA ILE A 23 -0.43 1.67 5.13
C ILE A 23 -0.23 3.18 4.94
N MET A 24 0.67 3.57 4.02
CA MET A 24 0.97 4.98 3.73
C MET A 24 -0.29 5.78 3.34
N LEU A 25 -1.16 5.18 2.51
CA LEU A 25 -2.40 5.79 2.04
C LEU A 25 -3.52 5.79 3.08
N ALA A 26 -3.43 5.03 4.17
CA ALA A 26 -4.44 5.02 5.22
C ALA A 26 -4.06 5.90 6.42
N LEU A 27 -2.76 6.22 6.59
CA LEU A 27 -2.27 7.09 7.65
C LEU A 27 -2.80 8.53 7.54
N GLU A 28 -2.80 9.22 8.69
CA GLU A 28 -3.10 10.64 8.82
C GLU A 28 -2.15 11.51 7.95
N GLY A 29 -2.68 12.59 7.37
CA GLY A 29 -1.93 13.48 6.49
C GLY A 29 -2.21 13.30 5.00
N ILE A 30 -1.32 13.86 4.17
CA ILE A 30 -1.41 13.86 2.70
C ILE A 30 -0.34 12.91 2.13
N PRO A 31 -0.73 11.80 1.47
CA PRO A 31 0.24 10.85 0.95
C PRO A 31 0.98 11.41 -0.27
N GLY A 32 2.31 11.41 -0.21
CA GLY A 32 3.17 11.69 -1.36
C GLY A 32 3.39 10.42 -2.19
N VAL A 33 2.73 10.30 -3.34
CA VAL A 33 2.89 9.13 -4.21
C VAL A 33 3.96 9.39 -5.27
N TYR A 34 5.00 8.56 -5.27
CA TYR A 34 6.03 8.60 -6.30
C TYR A 34 5.55 7.91 -7.58
N ILE A 35 5.86 8.47 -8.75
CA ILE A 35 5.42 7.92 -10.05
C ILE A 35 5.84 6.46 -10.25
N HIS A 36 7.06 6.11 -9.84
CA HIS A 36 7.56 4.73 -9.93
C HIS A 36 6.82 3.77 -9.01
N SER A 37 6.16 4.27 -7.96
CA SER A 37 5.26 3.46 -7.15
C SER A 37 3.94 3.17 -7.87
N LEU A 38 3.44 4.11 -8.67
CA LEU A 38 2.24 3.87 -9.50
C LEU A 38 2.51 2.87 -10.61
N THR A 39 3.71 2.89 -11.18
CA THR A 39 4.07 2.01 -12.31
C THR A 39 4.78 0.75 -11.88
N GLY A 40 5.03 0.53 -10.58
CA GLY A 40 5.80 -0.61 -10.07
C GLY A 40 7.19 -0.73 -10.69
N THR A 41 7.87 0.39 -10.96
CA THR A 41 9.16 0.40 -11.67
C THR A 41 10.23 -0.30 -10.84
N GLU A 42 10.99 -1.16 -11.50
CA GLU A 42 12.15 -1.83 -10.94
C GLU A 42 13.39 -0.92 -10.90
N ASN A 43 14.47 -1.42 -10.32
CA ASN A 43 15.72 -0.68 -10.22
C ASN A 43 16.39 -0.57 -11.61
N ASP A 44 16.82 0.63 -11.98
CA ASP A 44 17.49 0.92 -13.25
C ASP A 44 19.01 0.70 -13.11
N TYR A 45 19.41 -0.58 -13.17
CA TYR A 45 20.81 -0.98 -13.04
C TYR A 45 21.66 -0.56 -14.24
N GLU A 46 21.09 -0.53 -15.44
CA GLU A 46 21.79 -0.10 -16.64
C GLU A 46 22.22 1.36 -16.53
N ARG A 47 21.30 2.24 -16.14
CA ARG A 47 21.61 3.66 -15.94
C ARG A 47 22.55 3.87 -14.76
N PHE A 48 22.43 3.08 -13.71
CA PHE A 48 23.38 3.11 -12.61
C PHE A 48 24.80 2.78 -13.10
N ASN A 49 24.97 1.69 -13.86
CA ASN A 49 26.26 1.28 -14.40
C ASN A 49 26.87 2.35 -15.33
N ASN A 50 26.03 3.01 -16.14
CA ASN A 50 26.46 4.04 -17.07
C ASN A 50 26.81 5.38 -16.41
N THR A 51 26.21 5.70 -15.26
CA THR A 51 26.37 7.03 -14.61
C THR A 51 27.16 7.00 -13.32
N GLN A 52 27.33 5.82 -12.70
CA GLN A 52 27.93 5.63 -11.36
C GLN A 52 27.29 6.47 -10.25
N HIS A 53 26.09 7.00 -10.48
CA HIS A 53 25.34 7.77 -9.51
C HIS A 53 24.28 6.88 -8.85
N ASN A 54 24.46 6.55 -7.57
CA ASN A 54 23.54 5.69 -6.80
C ASN A 54 22.06 6.10 -6.93
N ARG A 55 21.76 7.40 -7.02
CA ARG A 55 20.37 7.88 -7.15
C ARG A 55 19.74 7.59 -8.51
N ALA A 56 20.52 7.28 -9.55
CA ALA A 56 20.00 6.94 -10.87
C ALA A 56 19.18 5.64 -10.85
N ILE A 57 19.49 4.73 -9.92
CA ILE A 57 18.84 3.42 -9.80
C ILE A 57 17.32 3.50 -9.58
N ASN A 58 16.83 4.56 -8.91
CA ASN A 58 15.42 4.75 -8.58
C ASN A 58 14.77 5.90 -9.37
N ARG A 59 15.38 6.30 -10.50
CA ARG A 59 14.94 7.44 -11.33
C ARG A 59 14.80 7.05 -12.79
N HIS A 60 14.29 5.86 -13.05
CA HIS A 60 14.08 5.35 -14.40
C HIS A 60 13.30 6.35 -15.25
N ARG A 61 13.61 6.42 -16.56
CA ARG A 61 12.86 7.25 -17.50
C ARG A 61 12.14 6.34 -18.47
N TRP A 62 10.84 6.24 -18.31
CA TRP A 62 10.01 5.46 -19.21
C TRP A 62 9.96 6.08 -20.60
N HIS A 63 10.17 5.25 -21.62
CA HIS A 63 9.61 5.51 -22.93
C HIS A 63 8.12 5.19 -22.90
N TRP A 64 7.31 6.06 -23.49
CA TRP A 64 5.84 5.98 -23.37
C TRP A 64 5.28 4.63 -23.83
N HIS A 65 5.68 4.17 -25.02
CA HIS A 65 5.17 2.93 -25.60
C HIS A 65 5.59 1.69 -24.79
N ASP A 66 6.79 1.69 -24.20
CA ASP A 66 7.24 0.58 -23.35
C ASP A 66 6.41 0.50 -22.08
N LEU A 67 6.17 1.64 -21.43
CA LEU A 67 5.33 1.69 -20.24
C LEU A 67 3.90 1.25 -20.56
N GLU A 68 3.32 1.77 -21.65
CA GLU A 68 1.97 1.42 -22.11
C GLU A 68 1.84 -0.08 -22.34
N ALA A 69 2.79 -0.70 -23.04
CA ALA A 69 2.82 -2.15 -23.26
C ALA A 69 2.90 -2.94 -21.94
N LYS A 70 3.74 -2.50 -20.99
CA LYS A 70 3.88 -3.15 -19.67
C LYS A 70 2.64 -3.01 -18.79
N LEU A 71 1.87 -1.93 -18.94
CA LEU A 71 0.61 -1.70 -18.22
C LEU A 71 -0.58 -2.40 -18.89
N ALA A 72 -0.52 -2.66 -20.20
CA ALA A 72 -1.54 -3.38 -20.95
C ALA A 72 -1.49 -4.89 -20.71
N ASP A 73 -0.32 -5.46 -20.40
CA ASP A 73 -0.16 -6.88 -20.10
C ASP A 73 -0.77 -7.25 -18.73
N PRO A 74 -1.83 -8.07 -18.66
CA PRO A 74 -2.47 -8.46 -17.40
C PRO A 74 -1.60 -9.36 -16.51
N HIS A 75 -0.55 -9.99 -17.05
CA HIS A 75 0.35 -10.86 -16.29
C HIS A 75 1.54 -10.10 -15.69
N SER A 76 1.88 -8.94 -16.27
CA SER A 76 2.92 -8.03 -15.81
C SER A 76 2.70 -7.54 -14.38
N HIS A 77 3.79 -7.47 -13.60
CA HIS A 77 3.74 -6.90 -12.26
C HIS A 77 3.40 -5.41 -12.29
N HIS A 78 3.79 -4.68 -13.36
CA HIS A 78 3.48 -3.26 -13.52
C HIS A 78 1.97 -3.04 -13.56
N GLN A 79 1.24 -3.86 -14.31
CA GLN A 79 -0.22 -3.80 -14.39
C GLN A 79 -0.86 -4.08 -13.02
N LYS A 80 -0.39 -5.11 -12.32
CA LYS A 80 -0.93 -5.51 -11.01
C LYS A 80 -0.73 -4.41 -9.96
N VAL A 81 0.47 -3.84 -9.90
CA VAL A 81 0.81 -2.72 -9.02
C VAL A 81 -0.02 -1.49 -9.40
N HIS A 82 -0.06 -1.11 -10.67
CA HIS A 82 -0.79 0.07 -11.13
C HIS A 82 -2.28 -0.03 -10.80
N ARG A 83 -2.90 -1.17 -11.10
CA ARG A 83 -4.31 -1.42 -10.77
C ARG A 83 -4.56 -1.36 -9.27
N GLY A 84 -3.71 -2.02 -8.48
CA GLY A 84 -3.81 -2.03 -7.01
C GLY A 84 -3.69 -0.63 -6.41
N MET A 85 -2.68 0.14 -6.83
CA MET A 85 -2.47 1.52 -6.40
C MET A 85 -3.66 2.43 -6.72
N LEU A 86 -4.20 2.34 -7.95
CA LEU A 86 -5.39 3.11 -8.32
C LEU A 86 -6.62 2.70 -7.51
N ASN A 87 -6.77 1.40 -7.18
CA ASN A 87 -7.84 0.94 -6.32
C ASN A 87 -7.73 1.54 -4.91
N LEU A 88 -6.54 1.48 -4.29
CA LEU A 88 -6.28 2.06 -2.98
C LEU A 88 -6.57 3.58 -2.94
N LEU A 89 -6.14 4.31 -3.97
CA LEU A 89 -6.41 5.74 -4.10
C LEU A 89 -7.91 6.03 -4.25
N LYS A 90 -8.62 5.22 -5.05
CA LYS A 90 -10.07 5.33 -5.24
C LYS A 90 -10.83 5.04 -3.94
N ILE A 91 -10.41 4.03 -3.17
CA ILE A 91 -10.97 3.73 -1.86
C ILE A 91 -10.74 4.92 -0.94
N ARG A 92 -9.48 5.39 -0.81
CA ARG A 92 -9.13 6.53 0.06
C ARG A 92 -10.00 7.76 -0.24
N GLY A 93 -10.12 8.13 -1.51
CA GLY A 93 -10.85 9.33 -1.94
C GLY A 93 -12.35 9.30 -1.63
N LYS A 94 -12.93 8.14 -1.31
CA LYS A 94 -14.34 7.99 -0.96
C LYS A 94 -14.62 8.05 0.55
N GLN A 95 -13.59 7.94 1.40
CA GLN A 95 -13.80 7.85 2.84
C GLN A 95 -13.48 9.16 3.54
N LYS A 96 -14.48 9.71 4.25
CA LYS A 96 -14.30 10.90 5.09
C LYS A 96 -13.31 10.66 6.22
N ALA A 97 -13.24 9.44 6.75
CA ALA A 97 -12.31 9.09 7.83
C ALA A 97 -10.83 9.16 7.42
N PHE A 98 -10.52 9.22 6.11
CA PHE A 98 -9.16 9.44 5.61
C PHE A 98 -8.83 10.90 5.32
N HIS A 99 -9.71 11.85 5.69
CA HIS A 99 -9.37 13.26 5.65
C HIS A 99 -8.08 13.53 6.46
N PRO A 100 -7.17 14.42 6.02
CA PRO A 100 -5.89 14.63 6.69
C PRO A 100 -6.00 14.95 8.19
N ASN A 101 -7.04 15.68 8.60
CA ASN A 101 -7.30 16.06 10.00
C ASN A 101 -8.29 15.13 10.72
N ALA A 102 -8.66 14.00 10.13
CA ALA A 102 -9.54 13.02 10.77
C ALA A 102 -8.76 12.23 11.83
N THR A 103 -9.40 11.99 12.98
CA THR A 103 -8.82 11.34 14.14
C THR A 103 -8.19 9.99 13.80
N GLN A 104 -7.04 9.69 14.43
CA GLN A 104 -6.33 8.42 14.32
C GLN A 104 -5.90 7.90 15.70
N PHE A 105 -6.01 6.58 15.91
CA PHE A 105 -5.44 5.90 17.06
C PHE A 105 -4.77 4.59 16.64
N THR A 106 -3.56 4.32 17.12
CA THR A 106 -2.85 3.06 16.87
C THR A 106 -3.44 1.94 17.71
N LEU A 107 -3.53 0.74 17.13
CA LEU A 107 -4.00 -0.46 17.80
C LEU A 107 -2.81 -1.32 18.20
N HIS A 108 -2.85 -1.93 19.39
CA HIS A 108 -1.80 -2.83 19.88
C HIS A 108 -2.21 -4.27 19.57
N LEU A 109 -1.83 -4.78 18.39
CA LEU A 109 -2.30 -6.07 17.84
C LEU A 109 -1.18 -7.13 17.70
N GLY A 110 -0.09 -6.98 18.47
CA GLY A 110 1.10 -7.83 18.33
C GLY A 110 2.18 -7.23 17.43
N GLN A 111 3.09 -8.07 16.93
CA GLN A 111 4.24 -7.64 16.10
C GLN A 111 3.99 -7.88 14.59
N GLU A 112 3.01 -8.71 14.27
CA GLU A 112 2.75 -9.28 12.95
C GLU A 112 1.64 -8.54 12.22
N ILE A 113 0.73 -7.90 12.97
CA ILE A 113 -0.34 -7.05 12.44
C ILE A 113 -0.08 -5.62 12.86
N PHE A 114 0.18 -4.76 11.87
CA PHE A 114 0.15 -3.32 12.08
C PHE A 114 -1.28 -2.81 11.90
N GLY A 115 -1.81 -2.07 12.86
CA GLY A 115 -3.18 -1.59 12.78
C GLY A 115 -3.42 -0.25 13.43
N PHE A 116 -4.39 0.48 12.90
CA PHE A 116 -4.87 1.73 13.47
C PHE A 116 -6.33 1.97 13.10
N TRP A 117 -7.02 2.73 13.94
CA TRP A 117 -8.39 3.17 13.74
C TRP A 117 -8.41 4.62 13.26
N ARG A 118 -9.27 4.91 12.28
CA ARG A 118 -9.57 6.25 11.75
C ARG A 118 -11.03 6.60 12.00
N GLN A 119 -11.31 7.84 12.39
CA GLN A 119 -12.68 8.33 12.56
C GLN A 119 -12.89 9.66 11.84
N SER A 120 -13.96 9.77 11.05
CA SER A 120 -14.34 11.03 10.43
C SER A 120 -14.65 12.11 11.46
N ALA A 121 -14.46 13.38 11.09
CA ALA A 121 -14.69 14.51 12.01
C ALA A 121 -16.15 14.59 12.54
N ASP A 122 -17.13 14.16 11.73
CA ASP A 122 -18.55 14.05 12.09
C ASP A 122 -18.88 12.79 12.92
N ARG A 123 -17.88 11.94 13.21
CA ARG A 123 -17.98 10.66 13.94
C ARG A 123 -18.94 9.65 13.33
N GLN A 124 -19.35 9.84 12.08
CA GLN A 124 -20.29 8.95 11.37
C GLN A 124 -19.58 7.77 10.69
N GLN A 125 -18.27 7.87 10.45
CA GLN A 125 -17.49 6.82 9.82
C GLN A 125 -16.30 6.44 10.68
N SER A 126 -16.22 5.15 11.00
CA SER A 126 -15.10 4.50 11.68
C SER A 126 -14.49 3.47 10.73
N ILE A 127 -13.16 3.49 10.59
CA ILE A 127 -12.42 2.53 9.76
C ILE A 127 -11.29 1.92 10.57
N PHE A 128 -11.26 0.60 10.63
CA PHE A 128 -10.13 -0.16 11.15
C PHE A 128 -9.22 -0.51 9.97
N CYS A 129 -7.98 -0.04 10.02
CA CYS A 129 -6.95 -0.33 9.03
C CYS A 129 -6.05 -1.41 9.61
N LEU A 130 -6.04 -2.60 9.01
CA LEU A 130 -5.33 -3.77 9.52
C LEU A 130 -4.42 -4.32 8.42
N PHE A 131 -3.14 -4.49 8.75
CA PHE A 131 -2.11 -4.87 7.78
C PHE A 131 -1.27 -6.00 8.35
N ASN A 132 -1.35 -7.19 7.76
CA ASN A 132 -0.41 -8.26 8.07
C ASN A 132 0.95 -7.93 7.45
N ILE A 133 1.95 -7.69 8.29
CA ILE A 133 3.33 -7.36 7.91
C ILE A 133 4.28 -8.57 8.04
N SER A 134 3.74 -9.73 8.39
CA SER A 134 4.45 -11.01 8.39
C SER A 134 4.31 -11.74 7.05
N ASN A 135 5.04 -12.85 6.89
CA ASN A 135 4.90 -13.76 5.73
C ASN A 135 3.99 -14.97 6.03
N GLN A 136 3.30 -14.98 7.17
CA GLN A 136 2.39 -16.05 7.59
C GLN A 136 0.97 -15.52 7.76
N PRO A 137 -0.06 -16.35 7.53
CA PRO A 137 -1.42 -16.02 7.93
C PRO A 137 -1.50 -15.69 9.42
N GLN A 138 -2.29 -14.68 9.79
CA GLN A 138 -2.53 -14.26 11.16
C GLN A 138 -4.02 -14.32 11.47
N THR A 139 -4.36 -14.67 12.71
CA THR A 139 -5.73 -14.65 13.22
C THR A 139 -5.86 -13.49 14.20
N LEU A 140 -6.92 -12.70 14.07
CA LEU A 140 -7.20 -11.57 14.93
C LEU A 140 -8.59 -11.72 15.55
N SER A 141 -8.71 -11.56 16.87
CA SER A 141 -10.01 -11.51 17.53
C SER A 141 -10.64 -10.13 17.29
N LEU A 142 -11.94 -10.09 16.98
CA LEU A 142 -12.66 -8.83 16.87
C LEU A 142 -12.79 -8.12 18.24
N GLU A 143 -12.64 -8.86 19.33
CA GLU A 143 -12.62 -8.31 20.69
C GLU A 143 -11.40 -7.40 20.90
N ASP A 144 -10.27 -7.72 20.27
CA ASP A 144 -9.03 -6.92 20.33
C ASP A 144 -9.20 -5.53 19.67
N LEU A 145 -10.20 -5.40 18.80
CA LEU A 145 -10.52 -4.15 18.10
C LEU A 145 -11.45 -3.24 18.92
N ASN A 146 -11.92 -3.67 20.09
CA ASN A 146 -12.91 -2.95 20.90
C ASN A 146 -14.12 -2.48 20.09
N LEU A 147 -14.53 -3.27 19.09
CA LEU A 147 -15.68 -2.95 18.25
C LEU A 147 -16.93 -2.91 19.13
N VAL A 148 -17.62 -1.77 19.14
CA VAL A 148 -18.98 -1.71 19.69
C VAL A 148 -19.84 -2.60 18.79
N ASN A 149 -20.23 -3.75 19.31
CA ASN A 149 -20.67 -4.96 18.59
C ASN A 149 -22.02 -4.83 17.85
N THR A 150 -22.42 -3.62 17.43
CA THR A 150 -23.79 -3.29 17.00
C THR A 150 -23.88 -2.52 15.68
N GLN A 151 -22.77 -2.23 14.99
CA GLN A 151 -22.79 -1.53 13.70
C GLN A 151 -22.41 -2.46 12.54
N PRO A 152 -23.10 -2.39 11.39
CA PRO A 152 -22.72 -3.15 10.21
C PRO A 152 -21.32 -2.73 9.74
N SER A 153 -20.45 -3.72 9.54
CA SER A 153 -19.11 -3.55 8.98
C SER A 153 -19.04 -4.16 7.58
N CYS A 154 -18.12 -3.66 6.75
CA CYS A 154 -17.80 -4.25 5.46
C CYS A 154 -16.29 -4.17 5.19
N ASP A 155 -15.78 -5.13 4.43
CA ASP A 155 -14.44 -5.04 3.86
C ASP A 155 -14.45 -4.12 2.63
N MET A 156 -13.41 -3.31 2.48
CA MET A 156 -13.24 -2.36 1.38
C MET A 156 -12.20 -2.81 0.35
N LEU A 157 -11.38 -3.82 0.66
CA LEU A 157 -10.27 -4.30 -0.19
C LEU A 157 -10.66 -5.50 -1.05
#